data_AF-A0A973RIK8-F1
#
_entry.id   AF-A0A973RIK8-F1
#
_cell.length_a   1.000
_cell.length_b   1.000
_cell.length_c   1.000
_cell.angle_alpha   90.00
_cell.angle_beta   90.00
_cell.angle_gamma   90.00
#
_symmetry.space_group_name_H-M   'P 1'
#
loop_
_entity.id
_entity.type
_entity.pdbx_description
1 polymer ?
#
loop_
_entity_poly.entity_id
_entity_poly.type
_entity_poly.pdbx_seq_one_letter_code
_entity_poly.pdbx_strand_id
1 'polypeptide(L)'
;VLSSRFADIFRGNSGKQGLVAAVLAQDDIELIWKELENHPGTQITVDLESKTVTCGNLVAPFEIDDYTRWRLLEGLDDIGLTLQHEDDIAAYEARRESFKPTTLPARS
;
A
#
# COMPACT_ATOMS: atom_id res chain seq x y z
N VAL A 1 -3.19 -7.94 -4.85
CA VAL A 1 -4.41 -8.30 -5.62
C VAL A 1 -4.37 -7.57 -6.94
N LEU A 2 -4.62 -8.27 -8.05
CA LEU A 2 -4.64 -7.71 -9.40
C LEU A 2 -6.10 -7.62 -9.86
N SER A 3 -6.54 -6.46 -10.36
CA SER A 3 -7.91 -6.26 -10.86
C SER A 3 -7.97 -5.10 -11.84
N SER A 4 -8.98 -5.05 -12.71
CA SER A 4 -9.20 -3.91 -13.60
C SER A 4 -9.86 -2.72 -12.89
N ARG A 5 -10.43 -2.97 -11.71
CA ARG A 5 -11.02 -1.95 -10.84
C ARG A 5 -11.17 -2.45 -9.40
N PHE A 6 -11.25 -1.52 -8.47
CA PHE A 6 -11.54 -1.78 -7.06
C PHE A 6 -12.66 -0.87 -6.56
N ALA A 7 -13.33 -1.29 -5.48
CA ALA A 7 -14.10 -0.36 -4.67
C ALA A 7 -13.16 0.55 -3.89
N ASP A 8 -13.47 1.85 -3.81
CA ASP A 8 -12.56 2.87 -3.27
C ASP A 8 -12.11 2.59 -1.83
N ILE A 9 -13.06 2.16 -0.98
CA ILE A 9 -12.78 1.83 0.43
C ILE A 9 -11.79 0.67 0.55
N PHE A 10 -11.97 -0.38 -0.24
CA PHE A 10 -11.08 -1.53 -0.24
C PHE A 10 -9.67 -1.14 -0.71
N ARG A 11 -9.59 -0.35 -1.79
CA ARG A 11 -8.31 0.12 -2.34
C ARG A 11 -7.55 0.95 -1.32
N GLY A 12 -8.22 1.89 -0.65
CA GLY A 12 -7.61 2.73 0.39
C GLY A 12 -7.12 1.92 1.59
N ASN A 13 -7.94 0.99 2.10
CA ASN A 13 -7.55 0.18 3.27
C ASN A 13 -6.39 -0.77 2.95
N SER A 14 -6.34 -1.33 1.74
CA SER A 14 -5.28 -2.25 1.31
C SER A 14 -3.90 -1.59 1.40
N GLY A 15 -3.77 -0.38 0.84
CA GLY A 15 -2.51 0.37 0.87
C GLY A 15 -2.02 0.68 2.29
N LYS A 16 -2.94 0.99 3.20
CA LYS A 16 -2.63 1.25 4.61
C LYS A 16 -2.17 0.01 5.39
N GLN A 17 -2.48 -1.18 4.90
CA GLN A 17 -2.19 -2.47 5.55
C GLN A 17 -1.06 -3.23 4.86
N GLY A 18 -0.28 -2.57 3.99
CA GLY A 18 0.83 -3.22 3.29
C GLY A 18 0.42 -4.08 2.09
N LEU A 19 -0.84 -4.02 1.66
CA LEU A 19 -1.35 -4.81 0.54
C LEU A 19 -1.38 -3.99 -0.76
N VAL A 20 -0.69 -4.48 -1.79
CA VAL A 20 -0.77 -3.90 -3.13
C VAL A 20 -2.10 -4.27 -3.80
N ALA A 21 -2.92 -3.26 -4.10
CA ALA A 21 -4.10 -3.36 -4.94
C ALA A 21 -3.79 -2.74 -6.32
N ALA A 22 -3.19 -3.54 -7.20
CA ALA A 22 -2.71 -3.11 -8.52
C ALA A 22 -3.85 -3.09 -9.54
N VAL A 23 -4.04 -1.94 -10.20
CA VAL A 23 -5.04 -1.77 -11.26
C VAL A 23 -4.40 -2.00 -12.62
N LEU A 24 -4.85 -2.99 -13.39
CA LEU A 24 -4.33 -3.30 -14.72
C LEU A 24 -5.41 -3.11 -15.79
N ALA A 25 -5.01 -3.04 -17.06
CA ALA A 25 -5.97 -3.15 -18.15
C ALA A 25 -6.67 -4.52 -18.10
N GLN A 26 -7.94 -4.58 -18.49
CA GLN A 26 -8.70 -5.83 -18.48
C GLN A 26 -8.04 -6.89 -19.38
N ASP A 27 -7.54 -6.48 -20.55
CA ASP A 27 -6.85 -7.37 -21.49
C ASP A 27 -5.59 -8.01 -20.88
N ASP A 28 -4.82 -7.26 -20.09
CA ASP A 28 -3.64 -7.79 -19.40
C ASP A 28 -4.01 -8.83 -18.34
N ILE A 29 -5.12 -8.64 -17.63
CA ILE A 29 -5.62 -9.62 -16.65
C ILE A 29 -6.02 -10.91 -17.33
N GLU A 30 -6.68 -10.83 -18.49
CA GLU A 30 -7.05 -12.02 -19.27
C GLU A 30 -5.81 -12.76 -19.78
N LEU A 31 -4.75 -12.04 -20.19
CA LEU A 31 -3.48 -12.66 -20.55
C LEU A 31 -2.80 -13.34 -19.36
N ILE A 32 -2.81 -12.71 -18.18
CA ILE A 32 -2.30 -13.32 -16.94
C ILE A 32 -3.09 -14.59 -16.62
N TRP A 33 -4.42 -14.57 -16.70
CA TRP A 33 -5.23 -15.77 -16.45
C TRP A 33 -4.89 -16.90 -17.41
N LYS A 34 -4.82 -16.62 -18.72
CA LYS A 34 -4.42 -17.62 -19.71
C LYS A 34 -3.05 -18.23 -19.42
N GLU A 35 -2.09 -17.41 -18.99
CA GLU A 35 -0.76 -17.89 -18.62
C GLU A 35 -0.81 -18.85 -17.41
N LEU A 36 -1.57 -18.49 -16.38
CA LEU A 36 -1.73 -19.33 -15.18
C LEU A 36 -2.52 -20.62 -15.43
N GLU A 37 -3.50 -20.58 -16.35
CA GLU A 37 -4.27 -21.77 -16.76
C GLU A 37 -3.42 -22.75 -17.57
N ASN A 38 -2.61 -22.24 -18.50
CA ASN A 38 -1.72 -23.07 -19.32
C ASN A 38 -0.51 -23.59 -18.55
N HIS A 39 0.00 -22.78 -17.60
CA HIS A 39 1.15 -23.10 -16.78
C HIS A 39 0.83 -22.92 -15.30
N PRO A 40 0.07 -23.87 -14.69
CA PRO A 40 -0.24 -23.81 -13.26
C PRO A 40 1.02 -23.75 -12.41
N GLY A 41 1.04 -22.81 -11.45
CA GLY A 41 2.19 -22.59 -10.57
C GLY A 41 3.19 -21.54 -11.08
N THR A 42 2.95 -20.91 -12.25
CA THR A 42 3.71 -19.74 -12.70
C THR A 42 3.71 -18.66 -11.61
N GLN A 43 4.91 -18.18 -11.27
CA GLN A 43 5.08 -17.12 -10.30
C GLN A 43 4.73 -15.77 -10.91
N ILE A 44 4.12 -14.91 -10.09
CA ILE A 44 3.83 -13.52 -10.42
C ILE A 44 4.71 -12.63 -9.56
N THR A 45 5.44 -11.73 -10.20
CA THR A 45 6.22 -10.70 -9.52
C THR A 45 5.52 -9.36 -9.69
N VAL A 46 5.36 -8.62 -8.60
CA VAL A 46 4.82 -7.25 -8.59
C VAL A 46 5.95 -6.32 -8.17
N ASP A 47 6.38 -5.45 -9.08
CA ASP A 47 7.41 -4.46 -8.84
C ASP A 47 6.77 -3.08 -8.64
N LEU A 48 6.82 -2.60 -7.40
CA LEU A 48 6.32 -1.29 -7.00
C LEU A 48 7.17 -0.14 -7.54
N GLU A 49 8.47 -0.34 -7.73
CA GLU A 49 9.37 0.71 -8.22
C GLU A 49 9.06 1.04 -9.68
N SER A 50 9.05 0.01 -10.54
CA SER A 50 8.74 0.16 -11.97
C SER A 50 7.24 0.20 -12.29
N LYS A 51 6.37 -0.09 -11.32
CA LYS A 51 4.91 -0.22 -11.48
C LYS A 51 4.54 -1.27 -12.53
N THR A 52 5.16 -2.44 -12.46
CA THR A 52 4.91 -3.56 -13.38
C THR A 52 4.55 -4.86 -12.66
N VAL A 53 3.76 -5.69 -13.35
CA VAL A 53 3.49 -7.08 -13.00
C VAL A 53 4.15 -7.96 -14.05
N THR A 54 4.93 -8.95 -13.62
CA THR A 54 5.52 -9.96 -14.49
C THR A 54 4.90 -11.32 -14.19
N CYS A 55 4.44 -12.04 -15.22
CA CYS A 55 3.89 -13.39 -15.14
C CYS A 55 4.38 -14.21 -16.32
N GLY A 56 5.30 -15.15 -16.10
CA GLY A 56 5.99 -15.83 -17.19
C GLY A 56 6.75 -14.84 -18.09
N ASN A 57 6.43 -14.79 -19.38
CA ASN A 57 7.01 -13.84 -20.34
C ASN A 57 6.19 -12.54 -20.48
N LEU A 58 5.05 -12.43 -19.81
CA LEU A 58 4.20 -11.25 -19.86
C LEU A 58 4.71 -10.21 -18.85
N VAL A 59 4.83 -8.97 -19.31
CA VAL A 59 5.07 -7.79 -18.46
C VAL A 59 3.96 -6.78 -18.73
N ALA A 60 3.20 -6.44 -17.70
CA ALA A 60 2.09 -5.50 -17.80
C ALA A 60 2.26 -4.33 -16.81
N PRO A 61 2.03 -3.08 -17.23
CA PRO A 61 2.02 -1.95 -16.30
C PRO A 61 0.80 -2.03 -15.38
N PHE A 62 0.89 -1.42 -14.20
CA PHE A 62 -0.26 -1.22 -13.33
C PHE A 62 -0.30 0.19 -12.75
N GLU A 63 -1.52 0.62 -12.40
CA GLU A 63 -1.79 1.90 -11.77
C GLU A 63 -1.91 1.76 -10.25
N ILE A 64 -1.28 2.70 -9.55
CA ILE A 64 -1.33 2.90 -8.10
C ILE A 64 -1.07 4.39 -7.84
N ASP A 65 -1.76 4.98 -6.86
CA ASP A 65 -1.49 6.38 -6.51
C ASP A 65 -0.12 6.52 -5.85
N ASP A 66 0.57 7.62 -6.15
CA ASP A 66 1.96 7.83 -5.72
C ASP A 66 2.12 7.84 -4.20
N TYR A 67 1.13 8.34 -3.47
CA TYR A 67 1.14 8.37 -2.01
C TYR A 67 1.07 6.96 -1.40
N THR A 68 0.16 6.12 -1.90
CA THR A 68 0.09 4.71 -1.48
C THR A 68 1.33 3.94 -1.90
N ARG A 69 1.86 4.19 -3.10
CA ARG A 69 3.14 3.59 -3.54
C ARG A 69 4.28 3.96 -2.61
N TRP A 70 4.43 5.24 -2.28
CA TRP A 70 5.45 5.71 -1.34
C TRP A 70 5.31 5.06 0.03
N ARG A 71 4.10 5.02 0.60
CA ARG A 71 3.85 4.32 1.86
C ARG A 71 4.31 2.86 1.82
N LEU A 72 3.97 2.15 0.76
CA LEU A 72 4.32 0.73 0.60
C LEU A 72 5.83 0.53 0.43
N LEU A 73 6.51 1.41 -0.31
CA LEU A 73 7.97 1.36 -0.48
C LEU A 73 8.73 1.65 0.82
N GLU A 74 8.26 2.61 1.61
CA GLU A 74 8.87 2.99 2.88
C GLU A 74 8.39 2.14 4.07
N GLY A 75 7.44 1.21 3.85
CA GLY A 75 6.86 0.40 4.93
C GLY A 75 6.05 1.21 5.95
N LEU A 76 5.42 2.32 5.53
CA LEU A 76 4.72 3.27 6.40
C LEU A 76 3.22 2.96 6.50
N ASP A 77 2.74 2.88 7.73
CA ASP A 77 1.31 2.92 8.07
C ASP A 77 0.91 4.30 8.64
N ASP A 78 -0.35 4.45 9.07
CA ASP A 78 -0.84 5.71 9.65
C ASP A 78 -0.09 6.10 10.95
N ILE A 79 0.44 5.12 11.69
CA ILE A 79 1.23 5.36 12.91
C ILE A 79 2.63 5.81 12.54
N GLY A 80 3.31 5.10 11.63
CA GLY A 80 4.65 5.43 11.16
C GLY A 80 4.72 6.84 10.58
N LEU A 81 3.68 7.28 9.87
CA LEU A 81 3.58 8.66 9.39
C LEU A 81 3.43 9.68 10.51
N THR A 82 2.63 9.36 11.53
CA THR A 82 2.48 10.23 12.70
C THR A 82 3.81 10.37 13.43
N LEU A 83 4.57 9.28 13.54
CA LEU A 83 5.88 9.26 14.20
C LEU A 83 6.98 10.01 13.43
N GLN A 84 6.81 10.31 12.14
CA GLN A 84 7.72 11.23 11.44
C GLN A 84 7.68 12.66 12.00
N HIS A 85 6.64 12.99 12.76
CA HIS A 85 6.46 14.28 13.43
C HIS A 85 6.75 14.19 14.94
N GLU A 86 7.53 13.21 15.39
CA GLU A 86 7.81 12.99 16.83
C GLU A 86 8.34 14.26 17.53
N ASP A 87 9.26 14.99 16.90
CA ASP A 87 9.81 16.23 17.45
C ASP A 87 8.74 17.33 17.61
N ASP A 88 7.86 17.49 16.62
CA ASP A 88 6.75 18.46 16.66
C ASP A 88 5.74 18.08 17.73
N ILE A 89 5.43 16.78 17.85
CA ILE A 89 4.56 16.23 18.88
C ILE A 89 5.17 16.51 20.27
N ALA A 90 6.46 16.22 20.46
CA ALA A 90 7.16 16.46 21.72
C ALA A 90 7.19 17.96 22.08
N ALA A 91 7.43 18.83 21.10
CA ALA A 91 7.43 20.28 21.30
C ALA A 91 6.05 20.83 21.70
N TYR A 92 4.98 20.29 21.11
CA TYR A 92 3.61 20.63 21.49
C TYR A 92 3.28 20.12 22.90
N GLU A 93 3.59 18.85 23.20
CA GLU A 93 3.32 18.25 24.52
C GLU A 93 4.06 18.96 25.65
N ALA A 94 5.29 19.43 25.41
CA ALA A 94 6.07 20.20 26.39
C ALA A 94 5.42 21.55 26.79
N ARG A 95 4.54 22.10 25.94
CA ARG A 95 3.84 23.39 26.16
C ARG A 95 2.34 23.20 26.36
N ARG A 96 1.89 21.96 26.54
CA ARG A 96 0.48 21.62 26.62
C ARG A 96 -0.10 22.02 27.98
N GLU A 97 -1.14 22.85 27.95
CA GLU A 97 -1.85 23.30 29.14
C GLU A 97 -2.42 22.13 29.96
N SER A 98 -2.24 22.19 31.29
CA SER A 98 -2.59 21.11 32.22
C SER A 98 -4.08 20.81 32.33
N PHE A 99 -4.96 21.74 31.93
CA PHE A 99 -6.40 21.53 31.94
C PHE A 99 -6.90 20.66 30.77
N LYS A 100 -6.06 20.36 29.78
CA LYS A 100 -6.43 19.54 28.62
C LYS A 100 -6.49 18.05 29.00
N PRO A 101 -7.39 17.25 28.40
CA PRO A 101 -7.52 15.82 28.71
C PRO A 101 -6.22 15.06 28.52
N THR A 102 -5.80 14.20 29.45
CA THR A 102 -4.61 13.35 29.32
C THR A 102 -5.01 11.91 29.02
N THR A 103 -4.39 11.29 28.02
CA THR A 103 -4.49 9.85 27.83
C THR A 103 -3.61 9.13 28.85
N LEU A 104 -3.99 7.92 29.24
CA LEU A 104 -3.08 7.06 30.01
C LEU A 104 -1.84 6.75 29.15
N PRO A 105 -0.65 6.65 29.76
CA PRO A 105 0.55 6.25 29.01
C PRO A 105 0.33 4.89 28.34
N ALA A 106 0.96 4.69 27.18
CA ALA A 106 0.94 3.40 26.49
C ALA A 106 1.40 2.30 27.45
N ARG A 107 0.62 1.23 27.58
CA ARG A 107 1.03 0.06 28.38
C ARG A 107 2.17 -0.62 27.62
N SER A 108 3.36 -0.61 28.21
CA SER A 108 4.54 -1.37 27.78
C SER A 108 4.26 -2.87 27.80
#